data_AF-A0A940HYT8-F1
#
_entry.id   AF-A0A940HYT8-F1
#
_cell.length_a   1.000
_cell.length_b   1.000
_cell.length_c   1.000
_cell.angle_alpha   90.00
_cell.angle_beta   90.00
_cell.angle_gamma   90.00
#
_symmetry.space_group_name_H-M   'P 1'
#
loop_
_entity.id
_entity.type
_entity.pdbx_description
1 polymer ?
#
loop_
_entity_poly.entity_id
_entity_poly.type
_entity_poly.pdbx_seq_one_letter_code
_entity_poly.pdbx_strand_id
1 'polypeptide(L)'
;MRKFKSVDEVVSELRPVNSIYCIRKNSIKTACNWFNKNFPGKVLYAVKTNPHEEVIKEIKNGGIGKFDIASIEEIKIIKKIVPDAECFYM
;
A
#
# COMPACT_ATOMS: atom_id res chain seq x y z
N MET A 1 8.00 12.99 0.45
CA MET A 1 9.10 12.01 0.58
C MET A 1 10.14 12.26 -0.49
N ARG A 2 11.43 12.27 -0.12
CA ARG A 2 12.55 12.33 -1.08
C ARG A 2 12.56 11.05 -1.91
N LYS A 3 12.76 11.17 -3.22
CA LYS A 3 12.85 10.03 -4.15
C LYS A 3 14.32 9.78 -4.48
N PHE A 4 14.67 8.50 -4.56
CA PHE A 4 15.99 8.02 -4.96
C PHE A 4 15.80 7.04 -6.12
N LYS A 5 16.76 7.01 -7.04
CA LYS A 5 16.78 6.13 -8.21
C LYS A 5 17.14 4.70 -7.82
N SER A 6 18.03 4.53 -6.83
CA SER A 6 18.46 3.21 -6.35
C SER A 6 18.67 3.20 -4.84
N VAL A 7 18.83 2.00 -4.28
CA VAL A 7 19.20 1.81 -2.88
C VAL A 7 20.64 2.30 -2.63
N ASP A 8 21.54 2.14 -3.60
CA ASP A 8 22.92 2.64 -3.50
C ASP A 8 22.97 4.17 -3.34
N GLU A 9 22.10 4.90 -4.05
CA GLU A 9 21.96 6.35 -3.91
C GLU A 9 21.45 6.72 -2.51
N VAL A 10 20.48 5.97 -1.96
CA VAL A 10 20.00 6.17 -0.58
C VAL A 10 21.16 6.01 0.41
N VAL A 11 21.93 4.93 0.31
CA VAL A 11 23.01 4.62 1.26
C VAL A 11 24.15 5.61 1.16
N SER A 12 24.58 5.96 -0.06
CA SER A 12 25.70 6.88 -0.29
C SER A 12 25.39 8.32 0.14
N GLU A 13 24.17 8.79 -0.11
CA GLU A 13 23.74 10.16 0.23
C GLU A 13 23.33 10.31 1.69
N LEU A 14 22.51 9.40 2.22
CA LEU A 14 21.98 9.54 3.57
C LEU A 14 22.92 8.98 4.65
N ARG A 15 23.85 8.09 4.26
CA ARG A 15 24.78 7.37 5.16
C ARG A 15 24.10 6.96 6.48
N PRO A 16 22.99 6.22 6.39
CA PRO A 16 22.12 6.07 7.54
C PRO A 16 22.73 5.13 8.56
N VAL A 17 22.66 5.53 9.84
CA VAL A 17 23.09 4.70 10.96
C VAL A 17 22.03 3.66 11.32
N ASN A 18 20.76 3.98 11.06
CA ASN A 18 19.60 3.11 11.31
C ASN A 18 19.01 2.57 10.00
N SER A 19 18.23 1.49 10.08
CA SER A 19 17.51 0.92 8.94
C SER A 19 16.52 1.93 8.32
N ILE A 20 16.41 1.91 6.99
CA ILE A 20 15.47 2.72 6.22
C ILE A 20 14.48 1.81 5.48
N TYR A 21 13.20 2.20 5.48
CA TYR A 21 12.19 1.62 4.61
C TYR A 21 12.11 2.37 3.27
N CYS A 22 12.20 1.61 2.17
CA CYS A 22 12.08 2.14 0.82
C CYS A 22 10.78 1.63 0.16
N ILE A 23 9.83 2.53 -0.11
CA ILE A 23 8.55 2.16 -0.72
C ILE A 23 8.61 2.28 -2.24
N ARG A 24 8.38 1.16 -2.94
CA ARG A 24 8.37 1.09 -4.41
C ARG A 24 6.95 1.24 -4.96
N LYS A 25 6.48 2.48 -5.06
CA LYS A 25 5.12 2.81 -5.53
C LYS A 25 4.75 2.20 -6.89
N ASN A 26 5.67 2.23 -7.85
CA ASN A 26 5.43 1.67 -9.18
C ASN A 26 5.18 0.16 -9.15
N SER A 27 5.84 -0.58 -8.26
CA SER A 27 5.59 -2.03 -8.11
C SER A 27 4.18 -2.31 -7.60
N ILE A 28 3.69 -1.51 -6.65
CA ILE A 28 2.31 -1.59 -6.15
C ILE A 28 1.33 -1.31 -7.28
N LYS A 29 1.54 -0.22 -8.04
CA LYS A 29 0.70 0.14 -9.18
C LYS A 29 0.65 -0.96 -10.25
N THR A 30 1.80 -1.52 -10.62
CA THR A 30 1.88 -2.63 -11.59
C THR A 30 1.08 -3.84 -11.11
N ALA A 31 1.22 -4.22 -9.84
CA ALA A 31 0.46 -5.33 -9.27
C ALA A 31 -1.05 -5.05 -9.27
N CYS A 32 -1.49 -3.87 -8.84
CA CYS A 32 -2.90 -3.48 -8.86
C CYS A 32 -3.49 -3.55 -10.28
N ASN A 33 -2.78 -2.97 -11.26
CA ASN A 33 -3.19 -3.00 -12.67
C ASN A 33 -3.33 -4.44 -13.19
N TRP A 34 -2.41 -5.32 -12.81
CA TRP A 34 -2.47 -6.71 -13.21
C TRP A 34 -3.71 -7.41 -12.61
N PHE A 35 -3.97 -7.25 -11.31
CA PHE A 35 -5.15 -7.87 -10.68
C PHE A 35 -6.45 -7.32 -11.27
N ASN A 36 -6.57 -6.00 -11.41
CA ASN A 36 -7.78 -5.39 -11.99
C ASN A 36 -8.05 -5.83 -13.42
N LYS A 37 -7.01 -6.15 -14.20
CA LYS A 37 -7.16 -6.58 -15.60
C LYS A 37 -7.38 -8.10 -15.74
N ASN A 38 -6.75 -8.90 -14.89
CA ASN A 38 -6.62 -10.34 -15.14
C ASN A 38 -7.37 -11.21 -14.13
N PHE A 39 -7.83 -10.66 -13.00
CA PHE A 39 -8.60 -11.42 -12.01
C PHE A 39 -10.11 -11.19 -12.21
N PRO A 40 -10.91 -12.22 -12.51
CA PRO A 40 -12.34 -12.06 -12.81
C PRO A 40 -13.20 -11.84 -11.55
N GLY A 41 -12.61 -11.81 -10.36
CA GLY A 41 -13.30 -11.65 -9.08
C GLY A 41 -13.14 -10.27 -8.45
N LYS A 42 -13.66 -10.14 -7.22
CA LYS A 42 -13.45 -8.95 -6.40
C LYS A 42 -12.03 -8.95 -5.85
N VAL A 43 -11.25 -7.93 -6.18
CA VAL A 43 -9.91 -7.74 -5.63
C VAL A 43 -10.02 -6.97 -4.32
N LEU A 44 -9.50 -7.57 -3.24
CA LEU A 44 -9.41 -6.98 -1.91
C LEU A 44 -7.94 -6.92 -1.49
N TYR A 45 -7.56 -5.88 -0.75
CA TYR A 45 -6.26 -5.80 -0.10
C TYR A 45 -6.38 -6.11 1.40
N ALA A 46 -5.64 -7.12 1.87
CA ALA A 46 -5.61 -7.50 3.28
C ALA A 46 -4.70 -6.54 4.07
N VAL A 47 -5.31 -5.74 4.95
CA VAL A 47 -4.63 -4.63 5.64
C VAL A 47 -3.52 -5.09 6.57
N LYS A 48 -3.73 -6.24 7.23
CA LYS A 48 -2.73 -6.89 8.10
C LYS A 48 -1.36 -7.10 7.44
N THR A 49 -1.32 -7.19 6.10
CA THR A 49 -0.06 -7.44 5.39
C THR A 49 0.86 -6.22 5.40
N ASN A 50 0.30 -5.02 5.26
CA ASN A 50 1.03 -3.77 5.40
C ASN A 50 0.06 -2.58 5.59
N PRO A 51 -0.18 -2.12 6.84
CA PRO A 51 -1.09 -1.01 7.12
C PRO A 51 -0.47 0.37 6.86
N HIS A 52 0.74 0.43 6.29
CA HIS A 52 1.44 1.70 6.09
C HIS A 52 0.65 2.62 5.14
N GLU A 53 0.45 3.88 5.56
CA GLU A 53 -0.44 4.83 4.87
C GLU A 53 -0.13 5.00 3.38
N GLU A 54 1.15 5.16 3.02
CA GLU A 54 1.56 5.26 1.61
C GLU A 54 1.25 4.00 0.80
N VAL A 55 1.31 2.81 1.40
CA VAL A 55 0.94 1.56 0.70
C VAL A 55 -0.57 1.57 0.44
N ILE A 56 -1.38 1.86 1.46
CA ILE A 56 -2.85 1.93 1.33
C ILE A 56 -3.27 2.96 0.28
N LYS A 57 -2.65 4.15 0.27
CA LYS A 57 -2.90 5.18 -0.75
C LYS A 57 -2.57 4.69 -2.16
N GLU A 58 -1.42 4.05 -2.36
CA GLU A 58 -1.05 3.52 -3.69
C GLU A 58 -1.95 2.36 -4.13
N ILE A 59 -2.41 1.50 -3.22
CA ILE A 59 -3.40 0.45 -3.50
C ILE A 59 -4.72 1.08 -3.99
N LYS A 60 -5.23 2.11 -3.28
CA LYS A 60 -6.43 2.87 -3.68
C LYS A 60 -6.24 3.57 -5.03
N ASN A 61 -5.12 4.26 -5.23
CA ASN A 61 -4.77 4.90 -6.50
C ASN A 61 -4.64 3.89 -7.65
N GLY A 62 -4.25 2.66 -7.34
CA GLY A 62 -4.22 1.51 -8.24
C GLY A 62 -5.60 0.95 -8.58
N GLY A 63 -6.69 1.52 -8.06
CA GLY A 63 -8.07 1.11 -8.35
C GLY A 63 -8.66 0.09 -7.38
N ILE A 64 -7.92 -0.33 -6.35
CA ILE A 64 -8.42 -1.28 -5.34
C ILE A 64 -9.00 -0.49 -4.16
N GLY A 65 -10.33 -0.37 -4.12
CA GLY A 65 -11.07 0.33 -3.06
C GLY A 65 -11.68 -0.58 -1.99
N LYS A 66 -11.45 -1.89 -2.08
CA LYS A 66 -11.99 -2.90 -1.16
C LYS A 66 -10.88 -3.47 -0.30
N PHE A 67 -11.13 -3.56 1.00
CA PHE A 67 -10.13 -3.96 1.98
C PHE A 67 -10.64 -5.12 2.82
N ASP A 68 -9.79 -6.15 2.97
CA ASP A 68 -9.98 -7.23 3.92
C ASP A 68 -9.42 -6.79 5.28
N ILE A 69 -10.27 -6.85 6.31
CA ILE A 69 -10.06 -6.29 7.62
C ILE A 69 -10.21 -7.36 8.70
N ALA A 70 -9.26 -7.42 9.63
CA ALA A 70 -9.22 -8.37 10.74
C ALA A 70 -9.41 -7.72 12.12
N SER A 71 -9.54 -6.38 12.20
CA SER A 71 -9.77 -5.67 13.48
C SER A 71 -10.48 -4.33 13.32
N ILE A 72 -11.10 -3.85 14.40
CA ILE A 72 -11.74 -2.53 14.42
C ILE A 72 -10.71 -1.41 14.21
N GLU A 73 -9.49 -1.56 14.75
CA GLU A 73 -8.39 -0.63 14.56
C GLU A 73 -8.01 -0.48 13.08
N GLU A 74 -7.98 -1.57 12.32
CA GLU A 74 -7.76 -1.52 10.88
C GLU A 74 -8.91 -0.79 10.16
N ILE A 75 -10.18 -0.97 10.56
CA ILE A 75 -11.30 -0.18 10.01
C ILE A 75 -11.05 1.32 10.24
N LYS A 76 -10.66 1.73 11.45
CA LYS A 76 -10.39 3.13 11.79
C LYS A 76 -9.26 3.69 10.91
N ILE A 77 -8.17 2.95 10.73
CA ILE A 77 -7.04 3.34 9.90
C ILE A 77 -7.47 3.50 8.44
N ILE A 78 -8.14 2.50 7.88
CA ILE A 78 -8.58 2.53 6.48
C ILE A 78 -9.59 3.65 6.25
N LYS A 79 -10.56 3.84 7.14
CA LYS A 79 -11.55 4.92 6.99
C LYS A 79 -10.96 6.31 7.13
N LYS A 80 -9.83 6.46 7.83
CA LYS A 80 -9.07 7.72 7.86
C LYS A 80 -8.35 8.00 6.55
N ILE A 81 -7.77 6.97 5.92
CA ILE A 81 -6.93 7.12 4.71
C ILE A 81 -7.79 7.11 3.42
N VAL A 82 -8.80 6.24 3.38
CA VAL A 82 -9.71 6.00 2.26
C VAL A 82 -11.15 5.98 2.81
N PRO A 83 -11.78 7.15 3.03
CA PRO A 83 -13.09 7.24 3.66
C PRO A 83 -14.19 6.43 2.96
N ASP A 84 -14.13 6.37 1.64
CA ASP A 84 -15.05 5.66 0.75
C ASP A 84 -14.73 4.16 0.60
N ALA A 85 -13.75 3.62 1.34
CA ALA A 85 -13.39 2.21 1.28
C ALA A 85 -14.54 1.27 1.66
N GLU A 86 -14.70 0.18 0.91
CA GLU A 86 -15.54 -0.95 1.32
C GLU A 86 -14.70 -1.89 2.19
N CYS A 87 -15.09 -2.06 3.44
CA CYS A 87 -14.40 -2.90 4.41
C CYS A 87 -15.13 -4.25 4.55
N PHE A 88 -14.43 -5.34 4.25
CA PHE A 88 -14.90 -6.70 4.42
C PHE A 88 -14.26 -7.23 5.70
N TYR A 89 -15.08 -7.38 6.74
CA TYR A 89 -14.63 -7.92 8.01
C TYR A 89 -14.78 -9.45 8.00
N MET A 90 -13.67 -10.16 8.21
CA MET A 90 -13.62 -11.63 8.21
C MET A 90 -13.02 -12.17 9.51
#